data_AF-A0A840YD26-F1
#
_entry.id   AF-A0A840YD26-F1
#
_cell.length_a   1.000
_cell.length_b   1.000
_cell.length_c   1.000
_cell.angle_alpha   90.00
_cell.angle_beta   90.00
_cell.angle_gamma   90.00
#
_symmetry.space_group_name_H-M   'P 1'
#
loop_
_entity.id
_entity.type
_entity.pdbx_description
1 polymer ?
#
loop_
_entity_poly.entity_id
_entity_poly.type
_entity_poly.pdbx_seq_one_letter_code
_entity_poly.pdbx_strand_id
1 'polypeptide(L)'
;MGRCGSKDLYFVRIENIPQLMAHSLLAALPKAAESFSVTREEKAPAAAPLPLQQQTNVTNPVPNVAMLVTLAAADPMMDRRRRLAAQAERGVEMLDHLHKEVLVGVPSVERLREIAQWSQTLDTPDEPVLAQILADIDLRVRVELAKYDVEA
;
A
#
# COMPACT_ATOMS: atom_id res chain seq x y z
N MET A 1 -3.30 -59.18 -2.95
CA MET A 1 -3.57 -58.06 -2.01
C MET A 1 -2.49 -56.99 -2.14
N GLY A 2 -2.90 -55.74 -2.24
CA GLY A 2 -2.16 -54.56 -1.76
C GLY A 2 -1.06 -54.00 -2.65
N ARG A 3 -1.26 -52.78 -3.17
CA ARG A 3 -0.88 -51.57 -2.42
C ARG A 3 -1.44 -50.30 -3.06
N CYS A 4 -2.10 -49.53 -2.21
CA CYS A 4 -2.52 -48.16 -2.38
C CYS A 4 -1.28 -47.25 -2.34
N GLY A 5 -1.17 -46.27 -3.24
CA GLY A 5 -0.13 -45.24 -3.23
C GLY A 5 -0.77 -43.88 -3.02
N SER A 6 -0.91 -43.48 -1.76
CA SER A 6 -1.31 -42.13 -1.34
C SER A 6 -0.20 -41.16 -1.73
N LYS A 7 -0.54 -40.10 -2.48
CA LYS A 7 0.38 -39.01 -2.80
C LYS A 7 0.16 -37.92 -1.75
N ASP A 8 0.98 -37.92 -0.72
CA ASP A 8 1.01 -36.85 0.27
C ASP A 8 1.62 -35.59 -0.33
N LEU A 9 0.84 -34.50 -0.23
CA LEU A 9 1.24 -33.13 -0.52
C LEU A 9 2.36 -32.71 0.44
N TYR A 10 3.44 -32.15 -0.11
CA TYR A 10 4.47 -31.47 0.66
C TYR A 10 3.95 -30.11 1.14
N PHE A 11 3.68 -29.98 2.44
CA PHE A 11 3.56 -28.70 3.12
C PHE A 11 4.92 -28.33 3.74
N VAL A 12 5.46 -27.17 3.37
CA VAL A 12 6.65 -26.60 4.02
C VAL A 12 6.18 -25.82 5.25
N ARG A 13 6.43 -26.35 6.46
CA ARG A 13 6.35 -25.59 7.70
C ARG A 13 7.70 -24.94 7.98
N ILE A 14 7.74 -23.61 8.07
CA ILE A 14 8.91 -22.88 8.58
C ILE A 14 8.79 -22.85 10.10
N GLU A 15 9.44 -23.80 10.77
CA GLU A 15 9.63 -23.75 12.21
C GLU A 15 11.01 -23.16 12.49
N ASN A 16 11.07 -22.27 13.48
CA ASN A 16 12.26 -21.64 14.07
C ASN A 16 12.65 -20.25 13.56
N ILE A 17 11.92 -19.22 14.00
CA ILE A 17 12.44 -17.86 14.06
C ILE A 17 13.35 -17.78 15.29
N PRO A 18 14.65 -17.49 15.15
CA PRO A 18 15.58 -17.47 16.28
C PRO A 18 15.20 -16.37 17.28
N GLN A 19 15.08 -16.75 18.56
CA GLN A 19 14.70 -15.91 19.71
C GLN A 19 15.46 -14.57 19.80
N LEU A 20 16.66 -14.49 19.23
CA LEU A 20 17.50 -13.28 19.19
C LEU A 20 16.84 -12.09 18.48
N MET A 21 15.91 -12.32 17.54
CA MET A 21 15.19 -11.24 16.85
C MET A 21 14.08 -10.61 17.71
N ALA A 22 13.56 -11.31 18.72
CA ALA A 22 12.46 -10.82 19.57
C ALA A 22 12.90 -9.69 20.52
N HIS A 23 14.14 -9.72 21.00
CA HIS A 23 14.67 -8.71 21.93
C HIS A 23 14.94 -7.36 21.24
N SER A 24 15.18 -7.37 19.92
CA SER A 24 15.46 -6.15 19.15
C SER A 24 14.21 -5.26 18.97
N LEU A 25 13.01 -5.83 19.04
CA LEU A 25 11.74 -5.10 18.86
C LEU A 25 11.26 -4.40 20.14
N LEU A 26 11.69 -4.86 21.32
CA LEU A 26 11.32 -4.27 22.62
C LEU A 26 12.11 -2.99 22.95
N ALA A 27 13.28 -2.80 22.34
CA ALA A 27 14.11 -1.61 22.55
C ALA A 27 13.69 -0.39 21.70
N ALA A 28 12.76 -0.57 20.76
CA ALA A 28 12.33 0.48 19.82
C ALA A 28 11.02 1.19 20.22
N LEU A 29 10.50 0.94 21.43
CA LEU A 29 9.31 1.64 21.93
C LEU A 29 9.69 3.03 22.49
N PRO A 30 9.06 4.13 22.04
CA PRO A 30 9.32 5.45 22.58
C PRO A 30 8.82 5.56 24.03
N LYS A 31 9.73 5.96 24.93
CA LYS A 31 9.45 6.26 26.34
C LYS A 31 8.65 7.58 26.44
N ALA A 32 7.36 7.54 26.12
CA ALA A 32 6.47 8.72 26.11
C ALA A 32 5.32 8.58 27.12
N ALA A 33 5.64 8.19 28.37
CA ALA A 33 4.65 8.03 29.44
C ALA A 33 5.03 8.73 30.76
N GLU A 34 5.92 9.73 30.72
CA GLU A 34 6.33 10.50 31.91
C GLU A 34 6.12 12.01 31.72
N SER A 35 4.90 12.46 31.40
CA SER A 35 4.51 13.85 31.63
C SER A 35 3.00 14.07 31.42
N PHE A 36 2.18 13.53 32.32
CA PHE A 36 0.84 14.05 32.54
C PHE A 36 0.61 14.26 34.04
N SER A 37 1.34 15.21 34.61
CA SER A 37 1.06 15.74 35.93
C SER A 37 0.06 16.88 35.80
N VAL A 38 -1.21 16.59 36.09
CA VAL A 38 -2.22 17.61 36.40
C VAL A 38 -1.90 18.16 37.78
N THR A 39 -1.15 19.26 37.83
CA THR A 39 -0.99 20.06 39.05
C THR A 39 -2.16 21.02 39.19
N ARG A 40 -2.86 20.79 40.30
CA ARG A 40 -3.94 21.57 40.87
C ARG A 40 -3.40 22.86 41.52
N GLU A 41 -4.12 23.95 41.28
CA GLU A 41 -4.23 25.23 42.01
C GLU A 41 -2.95 26.02 42.36
N GLU A 42 -2.83 27.22 41.77
CA GLU A 42 -2.46 28.40 42.58
C GLU A 42 -3.07 29.70 42.00
N LYS A 43 -3.80 30.41 42.86
CA LYS A 43 -4.52 31.66 42.62
C LYS A 43 -3.86 32.75 43.47
N ALA A 44 -3.33 33.81 42.83
CA ALA A 44 -3.24 35.20 43.33
C ALA A 44 -2.51 36.11 42.29
N PRO A 45 -2.56 37.45 42.36
CA PRO A 45 -3.67 38.31 41.95
C PRO A 45 -3.30 39.27 40.79
N ALA A 46 -4.31 40.03 40.36
CA ALA A 46 -4.39 40.89 39.19
C ALA A 46 -3.27 41.95 39.02
N ALA A 47 -2.71 42.01 37.81
CA ALA A 47 -2.03 43.17 37.25
C ALA A 47 -2.92 43.82 36.17
N ALA A 48 -2.96 45.16 36.16
CA ALA A 48 -3.86 46.00 35.37
C ALA A 48 -3.71 45.84 33.83
N PRO A 49 -4.77 46.02 33.04
CA PRO A 49 -4.73 45.84 31.59
C PRO A 49 -4.10 47.05 30.88
N LEU A 50 -3.11 46.78 30.02
CA LEU A 50 -2.69 47.70 28.95
C LEU A 50 -3.65 47.55 27.74
N PRO A 51 -3.88 48.62 26.95
CA PRO A 51 -4.89 48.63 25.91
C PRO A 51 -4.54 47.71 24.72
N LEU A 52 -5.59 47.03 24.29
CA LEU A 52 -5.70 46.02 23.23
C LEU A 52 -5.07 46.48 21.91
N GLN A 53 -3.97 45.83 21.49
CA GLN A 53 -3.55 45.81 20.09
C GLN A 53 -4.33 44.72 19.33
N GLN A 54 -4.66 45.06 18.08
CA GLN A 54 -5.52 44.34 17.14
C GLN A 54 -5.28 42.83 17.06
N GLN A 55 -6.37 42.06 17.07
CA GLN A 55 -6.39 40.71 16.51
C GLN A 55 -7.60 40.59 15.60
N THR A 56 -7.37 40.73 14.30
CA THR A 56 -8.25 40.18 13.28
C THR A 56 -8.43 38.70 13.59
N ASN A 57 -9.66 38.30 13.94
CA ASN A 57 -10.05 36.91 14.12
C ASN A 57 -9.80 36.16 12.81
N VAL A 58 -8.59 35.62 12.65
CA VAL A 58 -8.37 34.48 11.77
C VAL A 58 -8.98 33.33 12.54
N THR A 59 -10.27 33.08 12.30
CA THR A 59 -10.98 31.94 12.87
C THR A 59 -10.35 30.70 12.29
N ASN A 60 -9.30 30.20 12.94
CA ASN A 60 -8.71 28.92 12.61
C ASN A 60 -9.79 27.87 12.94
N PRO A 61 -10.35 27.14 11.96
CA PRO A 61 -11.38 26.17 12.25
C PRO A 61 -10.78 25.12 13.18
N VAL A 62 -11.28 25.07 14.42
CA VAL A 62 -10.88 24.03 15.36
C VAL A 62 -11.40 22.70 14.81
N PRO A 63 -10.53 21.73 14.47
CA PRO A 63 -10.99 20.47 13.91
C PRO A 63 -11.88 19.76 14.92
N ASN A 64 -13.10 19.40 14.51
CA ASN A 64 -14.01 18.61 15.33
C ASN A 64 -13.42 17.20 15.53
N VAL A 65 -13.63 16.60 16.69
CA VAL A 65 -13.24 15.21 17.00
C VAL A 65 -13.72 14.25 15.93
N ALA A 66 -14.93 14.46 15.39
CA ALA A 66 -15.46 13.67 14.29
C ALA A 66 -14.53 13.69 13.06
N MET A 67 -14.00 14.87 12.69
CA MET A 67 -13.07 15.03 11.57
C MET A 67 -11.74 14.33 11.84
N LEU A 68 -11.21 14.42 13.07
CA LEU A 68 -9.96 13.73 13.44
C LEU A 68 -10.11 12.21 13.42
N VAL A 69 -11.26 11.68 13.86
CA VAL A 69 -11.57 10.25 13.77
C VAL A 69 -11.67 9.81 12.31
N THR A 70 -12.29 10.61 11.44
CA THR A 70 -12.34 10.30 10.00
C THR A 70 -10.95 10.28 9.37
N LEU A 71 -10.08 11.24 9.70
CA LEU A 71 -8.69 11.28 9.22
C LEU A 71 -7.86 10.11 9.74
N ALA A 72 -8.04 9.72 11.00
CA ALA A 72 -7.36 8.56 11.58
C ALA A 72 -7.84 7.22 10.99
N ALA A 73 -9.10 7.17 10.53
CA ALA A 73 -9.64 6.00 9.83
C ALA A 73 -9.18 5.89 8.37
N ALA A 74 -8.74 7.00 7.77
CA ALA A 74 -8.19 7.01 6.41
C ALA A 74 -6.71 6.62 6.44
N ASP A 75 -6.38 5.43 5.92
CA ASP A 75 -4.99 4.98 5.76
C ASP A 75 -4.55 5.13 4.29
N PRO A 76 -3.82 6.22 3.94
CA PRO A 76 -3.42 6.47 2.56
C PRO A 76 -2.45 5.41 2.02
N MET A 77 -1.70 4.72 2.89
CA MET A 77 -0.81 3.64 2.46
C MET A 77 -1.62 2.40 2.06
N MET A 78 -2.64 2.05 2.83
CA MET A 78 -3.55 0.95 2.48
C MET A 78 -4.31 1.22 1.18
N ASP A 79 -4.78 2.45 0.98
CA ASP A 79 -5.45 2.83 -0.26
C ASP A 79 -4.50 2.81 -1.47
N ARG A 80 -3.25 3.27 -1.30
CA ARG A 80 -2.24 3.17 -2.37
C ARG A 80 -1.94 1.70 -2.70
N ARG A 81 -1.75 0.84 -1.69
CA ARG A 81 -1.51 -0.60 -1.91
C ARG A 81 -2.67 -1.28 -2.64
N ARG A 82 -3.92 -0.98 -2.26
CA ARG A 82 -5.12 -1.50 -2.94
C ARG A 82 -5.17 -1.08 -4.40
N ARG A 83 -4.88 0.19 -4.71
CA ARG A 83 -4.87 0.69 -6.09
C ARG A 83 -3.82 -0.01 -6.94
N LEU A 84 -2.61 -0.20 -6.42
CA LEU A 84 -1.53 -0.90 -7.12
C LEU A 84 -1.84 -2.40 -7.30
N ALA A 85 -2.46 -3.04 -6.31
CA ALA A 85 -2.93 -4.42 -6.45
C ALA A 85 -3.98 -4.55 -7.56
N ALA A 86 -4.94 -3.61 -7.64
CA ALA A 86 -5.93 -3.59 -8.71
C ALA A 86 -5.30 -3.34 -10.10
N GLN A 87 -4.22 -2.54 -10.18
CA GLN A 87 -3.46 -2.40 -11.43
C GLN A 87 -2.78 -3.71 -11.86
N ALA A 88 -2.19 -4.44 -10.91
CA ALA A 88 -1.58 -5.74 -11.18
C ALA A 88 -2.63 -6.76 -11.67
N GLU A 89 -3.79 -6.82 -11.01
CA GLU A 89 -4.91 -7.68 -11.41
C GLU A 89 -5.37 -7.36 -12.84
N ARG A 90 -5.55 -6.07 -13.16
CA ARG A 90 -5.87 -5.62 -14.53
C ARG A 90 -4.82 -6.08 -15.55
N GLY A 91 -3.53 -5.98 -15.22
CA GLY A 91 -2.45 -6.44 -16.11
C GLY A 91 -2.55 -7.93 -16.42
N VAL A 92 -2.85 -8.75 -15.40
CA VAL A 92 -3.05 -10.19 -15.57
C VAL A 92 -4.26 -10.49 -16.43
N GLU A 93 -5.39 -9.80 -16.20
CA GLU A 93 -6.59 -9.95 -17.03
C GLU A 93 -6.33 -9.61 -18.49
N MET A 94 -5.62 -8.50 -18.76
CA MET A 94 -5.28 -8.08 -20.12
C MET A 94 -4.41 -9.11 -20.84
N LEU A 95 -3.46 -9.74 -20.14
CA LEU A 95 -2.66 -10.84 -20.67
C LEU A 95 -3.50 -12.09 -20.97
N ASP A 96 -4.44 -12.45 -20.10
CA ASP A 96 -5.35 -13.58 -20.32
C ASP A 96 -6.27 -13.33 -21.52
N HIS A 97 -6.78 -12.10 -21.65
CA HIS A 97 -7.56 -11.67 -22.80
C HIS A 97 -6.77 -11.69 -24.11
N LEU A 98 -5.49 -11.27 -24.08
CA LEU A 98 -4.59 -11.39 -25.22
C LEU A 98 -4.39 -12.86 -25.59
N HIS A 99 -4.09 -13.72 -24.61
CA HIS A 99 -3.89 -15.15 -24.82
C HIS A 99 -5.11 -15.80 -25.49
N LYS A 100 -6.32 -15.49 -25.03
CA LYS A 100 -7.57 -15.97 -25.62
C LYS A 100 -7.73 -15.54 -27.08
N GLU A 101 -7.40 -14.30 -27.44
CA GLU A 101 -7.45 -13.87 -28.84
C GLU A 101 -6.44 -14.62 -29.72
N VAL A 102 -5.23 -14.83 -29.20
CA VAL A 102 -4.18 -15.58 -29.90
C VAL A 102 -4.60 -17.03 -30.17
N LEU A 103 -5.35 -17.65 -29.27
CA LEU A 103 -5.88 -19.00 -29.49
C LEU A 103 -6.91 -19.07 -30.63
N VAL A 104 -7.62 -17.98 -30.91
CA VAL A 104 -8.63 -17.89 -31.98
C VAL A 104 -8.01 -17.37 -33.29
N GLY A 105 -6.84 -16.73 -33.24
CA GLY A 105 -6.13 -16.23 -34.42
C GLY A 105 -5.14 -15.12 -34.08
N VAL A 106 -5.22 -14.00 -34.80
CA VAL A 106 -4.35 -12.83 -34.59
C VAL A 106 -5.05 -11.86 -33.62
N PRO A 107 -4.37 -11.36 -32.58
CA PRO A 107 -4.96 -10.39 -31.67
C PRO A 107 -5.22 -9.05 -32.36
N SER A 108 -6.20 -8.30 -31.86
CA SER A 108 -6.54 -6.98 -32.42
C SER A 108 -5.45 -5.94 -32.14
N VAL A 109 -5.23 -5.02 -33.08
CA VAL A 109 -4.26 -3.92 -32.93
C VAL A 109 -4.66 -3.01 -31.77
N GLU A 110 -5.97 -2.82 -31.58
CA GLU A 110 -6.55 -2.06 -30.48
C GLU A 110 -6.17 -2.66 -29.12
N ARG A 111 -6.23 -4.00 -28.97
CA ARG A 111 -5.81 -4.68 -27.74
C ARG A 111 -4.32 -4.54 -27.48
N LEU A 112 -3.48 -4.72 -28.50
CA LEU A 112 -2.03 -4.55 -28.35
C LEU A 112 -1.68 -3.13 -27.91
N ARG A 113 -2.35 -2.10 -28.47
CA ARG A 113 -2.19 -0.70 -28.06
C ARG A 113 -2.66 -0.46 -26.63
N GLU A 114 -3.80 -1.03 -26.23
CA GLU A 114 -4.29 -0.89 -24.86
C GLU A 114 -3.28 -1.45 -23.84
N ILE A 115 -2.72 -2.63 -24.13
CA ILE A 115 -1.70 -3.28 -23.30
C ILE A 115 -0.42 -2.44 -23.24
N ALA A 116 0.06 -1.92 -24.38
CA ALA A 116 1.23 -1.05 -24.41
C ALA A 116 1.01 0.22 -23.58
N GLN A 117 -0.13 0.90 -23.75
CA GLN A 117 -0.46 2.09 -22.97
C GLN A 117 -0.56 1.80 -21.47
N TRP A 118 -1.16 0.67 -21.09
CA TRP A 118 -1.24 0.27 -19.69
C TRP A 118 0.17 0.08 -19.09
N SER A 119 1.08 -0.60 -19.80
CA SER A 119 2.45 -0.85 -19.30
C SER A 119 3.23 0.44 -19.03
N GLN A 120 2.97 1.50 -19.80
CA GLN A 120 3.59 2.82 -19.63
C GLN A 120 3.07 3.59 -18.41
N THR A 121 1.97 3.15 -17.81
CA THR A 121 1.36 3.80 -16.63
C THR A 121 1.76 3.16 -15.31
N LEU A 122 2.63 2.14 -15.33
CA LEU A 122 3.02 1.39 -14.14
C LEU A 122 3.98 2.17 -13.26
N ASP A 123 3.55 2.45 -12.03
CA ASP A 123 4.41 2.94 -10.96
C ASP A 123 5.06 1.76 -10.21
N THR A 124 6.30 1.96 -9.73
CA THR A 124 6.95 0.98 -8.85
C THR A 124 6.41 1.11 -7.41
N PRO A 125 5.81 0.06 -6.83
CA PRO A 125 5.37 0.03 -5.44
C PRO A 125 6.53 0.07 -4.44
N ASP A 126 6.28 0.63 -3.25
CA ASP A 126 7.25 0.57 -2.14
C ASP A 126 7.29 -0.82 -1.49
N GLU A 127 6.19 -1.57 -1.57
CA GLU A 127 6.11 -2.93 -1.04
C GLU A 127 6.88 -3.90 -1.95
N PRO A 128 7.88 -4.62 -1.43
CA PRO A 128 8.80 -5.40 -2.27
C PRO A 128 8.10 -6.55 -3.01
N VAL A 129 7.13 -7.21 -2.37
CA VAL A 129 6.41 -8.34 -2.96
C VAL A 129 5.54 -7.87 -4.14
N LEU A 130 4.77 -6.79 -3.95
CA LEU A 130 3.94 -6.22 -5.01
C LEU A 130 4.79 -5.64 -6.14
N ALA A 131 5.93 -5.03 -5.82
CA ALA A 131 6.86 -4.52 -6.82
C ALA A 131 7.42 -5.64 -7.71
N GLN A 132 7.79 -6.78 -7.12
CA GLN A 132 8.25 -7.93 -7.88
C GLN A 132 7.13 -8.47 -8.80
N ILE A 133 5.90 -8.60 -8.29
CA ILE A 133 4.77 -9.08 -9.09
C ILE A 133 4.51 -8.16 -10.28
N LEU A 134 4.48 -6.83 -10.07
CA LEU A 134 4.27 -5.88 -11.16
C LEU A 134 5.41 -5.90 -12.17
N ALA A 135 6.66 -6.04 -11.72
CA ALA A 135 7.81 -6.18 -12.62
C ALA A 135 7.73 -7.46 -13.47
N ASP A 136 7.29 -8.59 -12.90
CA ASP A 136 7.11 -9.84 -13.62
C ASP A 136 5.99 -9.73 -14.68
N ILE A 137 4.88 -9.06 -14.33
CA ILE A 137 3.78 -8.80 -15.27
C ILE A 137 4.25 -7.88 -16.39
N ASP A 138 4.93 -6.78 -16.07
CA ASP A 138 5.46 -5.83 -17.06
C ASP A 138 6.44 -6.52 -18.03
N LEU A 139 7.37 -7.32 -17.51
CA LEU A 139 8.27 -8.12 -18.33
C LEU A 139 7.50 -9.04 -19.28
N ARG A 140 6.46 -9.70 -18.78
CA ARG A 140 5.64 -10.57 -19.64
C ARG A 140 4.92 -9.77 -20.71
N VAL A 141 4.38 -8.60 -20.38
CA VAL A 141 3.74 -7.70 -21.34
C VAL A 141 4.72 -7.28 -22.44
N ARG A 142 5.93 -6.83 -22.09
CA ARG A 142 6.97 -6.47 -23.06
C ARG A 142 7.29 -7.63 -24.00
N VAL A 143 7.46 -8.83 -23.46
CA VAL A 143 7.75 -10.04 -24.26
C VAL A 143 6.58 -10.39 -25.19
N GLU A 144 5.33 -10.29 -24.72
CA GLU A 144 4.16 -10.55 -25.56
C GLU A 144 4.01 -9.51 -26.68
N LEU A 145 4.20 -8.22 -26.38
CA LEU A 145 4.12 -7.14 -27.38
C LEU A 145 5.24 -7.24 -28.43
N ALA A 146 6.45 -7.61 -28.02
CA ALA A 146 7.58 -7.80 -28.92
C ALA A 146 7.34 -8.91 -29.96
N LYS A 147 6.47 -9.90 -29.69
CA LYS A 147 6.09 -10.92 -30.70
C LYS A 147 5.35 -10.32 -31.90
N TYR A 148 4.83 -9.11 -31.76
CA TYR A 148 4.05 -8.38 -32.75
C TYR A 148 4.74 -7.09 -33.21
N ASP A 149 6.03 -6.93 -32.92
CA ASP A 149 6.82 -5.72 -33.21
C ASP A 149 6.21 -4.43 -32.61
N VAL A 150 5.60 -4.55 -31.41
CA VAL A 150 5.05 -3.42 -30.65
C VAL A 150 5.94 -3.11 -29.45
N GLU A 151 6.31 -1.84 -29.31
CA GLU A 151 7.11 -1.33 -28.19
C GLU A 151 6.23 -0.93 -27.00
N ALA A 152 6.78 -1.09 -25.79
CA ALA A 152 6.14 -0.88 -24.50
C ALA A 152 6.84 0.20 -23.67
#